data_AF-A0A926ENS4-F1
#
_entry.id   AF-A0A926ENS4-F1
#
_cell.length_a   1.000
_cell.length_b   1.000
_cell.length_c   1.000
_cell.angle_alpha   90.00
_cell.angle_beta   90.00
_cell.angle_gamma   90.00
#
_symmetry.space_group_name_H-M   'P 1'
#
loop_
_entity.id
_entity.type
_entity.pdbx_description
1 polymer ?
#
loop_
_entity_poly.entity_id
_entity_poly.type
_entity_poly.pdbx_seq_one_letter_code
_entity_poly.pdbx_strand_id
1 'polypeptide(L)' 'MKKILLYISSLVASFAFIVTSSNVNTTCAFLIHQPKLPQGAEKLSKH' A
#
# COMPACT_ATOMS: atom_id res chain seq x y z
N MET A 1 1.94 30.20 -15.98
CA MET A 1 2.88 29.08 -16.19
C MET A 1 3.48 28.54 -14.88
N LYS A 2 4.39 29.25 -14.19
CA LYS A 2 5.10 28.72 -12.99
C LYS A 2 4.19 28.31 -11.81
N LYS A 3 3.14 29.09 -11.50
CA LYS A 3 2.18 28.75 -10.42
C LYS A 3 1.38 27.49 -10.70
N ILE A 4 0.98 27.27 -11.96
CA ILE A 4 0.23 26.08 -12.38
C ILE A 4 1.13 24.84 -12.27
N LEU A 5 2.39 24.95 -12.70
CA LEU A 5 3.38 23.88 -12.57
C LEU A 5 3.59 23.50 -11.09
N LEU A 6 3.76 24.50 -10.20
CA LEU A 6 3.92 24.28 -8.76
C LEU A 6 2.70 23.61 -8.13
N TYR A 7 1.49 24.01 -8.54
CA TYR A 7 0.25 23.41 -8.06
C TYR A 7 0.14 21.94 -8.46
N ILE A 8 0.41 21.62 -9.74
CA ILE A 8 0.39 20.24 -10.25
C ILE A 8 1.46 19.40 -9.54
N SER A 9 2.68 19.91 -9.39
CA SER A 9 3.74 19.17 -8.68
C SER A 9 3.39 18.90 -7.23
N SER A 10 2.74 19.86 -6.54
CA SER A 10 2.29 19.66 -5.17
C SER A 10 1.20 18.60 -5.09
N LEU A 11 0.24 18.59 -6.03
CA LEU A 11 -0.83 17.61 -6.09
C LEU A 11 -0.27 16.19 -6.29
N VAL A 12 0.67 16.04 -7.23
CA VAL A 12 1.34 14.77 -7.53
C VAL A 12 2.16 14.29 -6.33
N ALA A 13 2.90 15.18 -5.67
CA ALA A 13 3.68 14.84 -4.48
C ALA A 13 2.80 14.35 -3.32
N SER A 14 1.70 15.06 -3.03
CA SER A 14 0.73 14.65 -2.01
C SER A 14 0.08 13.31 -2.34
N PHE A 15 -0.26 13.06 -3.61
CA PHE A 15 -0.83 11.80 -4.03
C PHE A 15 0.17 10.63 -3.89
N ALA A 16 1.42 10.83 -4.34
CA ALA A 16 2.48 9.84 -4.18
C ALA A 16 2.74 9.50 -2.71
N PHE A 17 2.71 10.50 -1.81
CA PHE A 17 2.84 10.29 -0.37
C PHE A 17 1.70 9.42 0.18
N ILE A 18 0.43 9.72 -0.17
CA ILE A 18 -0.74 8.95 0.27
C ILE A 18 -0.67 7.50 -0.22
N VAL A 19 -0.37 7.28 -1.50
CA VAL A 19 -0.27 5.93 -2.09
C VAL A 19 0.87 5.15 -1.44
N THR A 20 2.02 5.77 -1.24
CA THR A 20 3.17 5.12 -0.61
C THR A 20 2.87 4.76 0.84
N SER A 21 2.34 5.70 1.63
CA SER A 21 1.96 5.47 3.02
C SER A 21 0.86 4.40 3.15
N SER A 22 -0.08 4.35 2.20
CA SER A 22 -1.11 3.31 2.17
C SER A 22 -0.50 1.94 1.88
N ASN A 23 0.44 1.83 0.93
CA ASN A 23 1.00 0.53 0.52
C ASN A 23 1.70 -0.21 1.67
N VAL A 24 2.43 0.52 2.53
CA VAL A 24 3.24 -0.11 3.60
C VAL A 24 2.33 -0.70 4.67
N ASN A 25 1.17 -0.08 4.88
CA ASN A 25 0.20 -0.49 5.89
C ASN A 25 -0.89 -1.42 5.34
N THR A 26 -1.17 -1.43 4.04
CA THR A 26 -2.19 -2.33 3.47
C THR A 26 -1.78 -3.80 3.52
N THR A 27 -0.49 -4.13 3.38
CA THR A 27 -0.02 -5.51 3.53
C THR A 27 -0.32 -6.03 4.94
N CYS A 28 -0.10 -5.18 5.96
CA CYS A 28 -0.45 -5.49 7.35
C CYS A 28 -1.97 -5.58 7.55
N ALA A 29 -2.75 -4.66 6.98
CA ALA A 29 -4.22 -4.71 7.07
C ALA A 29 -4.82 -5.96 6.39
N PHE A 30 -4.23 -6.40 5.27
CA PHE A 30 -4.64 -7.61 4.57
C PHE A 30 -4.33 -8.88 5.38
N LEU A 31 -3.22 -8.89 6.12
CA LEU A 31 -2.88 -9.96 7.06
C LEU A 31 -3.82 -9.98 8.28
N ILE A 32 -4.27 -8.82 8.77
CA ILE A 32 -5.19 -8.73 9.92
C ILE A 32 -6.59 -9.24 9.59
N HIS A 33 -7.11 -8.95 8.40
CA HIS A 33 -8.42 -9.42 7.95
C HIS A 33 -8.39 -10.77 7.23
N GLN A 34 -7.22 -11.42 7.13
CA GLN A 34 -7.15 -12.71 6.47
C GLN A 34 -8.02 -13.72 7.24
N PRO A 35 -8.93 -14.43 6.55
CA PRO A 35 -9.58 -15.59 7.16
C PRO A 35 -8.50 -16.58 7.59
N LYS A 36 -8.80 -17.40 8.60
CA LYS A 36 -7.88 -18.45 9.05
C LYS A 36 -7.33 -19.22 7.84
N LEU A 37 -6.00 -19.40 7.79
CA LEU A 37 -5.35 -20.09 6.68
C LEU A 37 -6.04 -21.45 6.45
N PRO A 38 -6.33 -21.81 5.18
CA PRO A 38 -6.94 -23.08 4.87
C PRO A 38 -6.03 -24.24 5.29
N GLN A 39 -6.61 -25.36 5.75
CA GLN A 39 -5.86 -26.55 6.15
C GLN A 39 -4.92 -26.99 5.02
N GLY A 40 -3.63 -27.18 5.33
CA GLY A 40 -2.60 -27.55 4.36
C GLY A 40 -1.82 -26.39 3.73
N ALA A 41 -2.21 -25.13 3.93
CA ALA A 41 -1.43 -23.97 3.47
C ALA A 41 -0.04 -23.86 4.14
N GLU A 42 0.12 -24.46 5.33
CA GLU A 42 1.39 -24.60 6.04
C GLU A 42 2.49 -25.30 5.22
N LYS A 43 2.11 -26.19 4.29
CA LYS A 43 3.03 -26.92 3.40
C LYS A 43 3.59 -26.05 2.26
N LEU A 44 2.98 -24.89 2.01
CA LEU A 44 3.42 -23.93 1.00
C LEU A 44 4.46 -22.95 1.55
N SER A 45 4.58 -22.86 2.87
CA SER A 45 5.66 -22.12 3.52
C SER A 45 6.95 -22.92 3.34
N LYS A 46 7.88 -22.39 2.55
CA LYS A 46 9.24 -22.94 2.47
C LYS A 46 9.96 -22.58 3.78
N HIS A 47 9.85 -23.44 4.78
CA HIS A 47 10.83 -23.53 5.86
C HIS A 47 11.61 -24.83 5.70
#